data_AF-A0A5B7SWF0-F1
#
_entry.id   AF-A0A5B7SWF0-F1
#
_cell.length_a   1.000
_cell.length_b   1.000
_cell.length_c   1.000
_cell.angle_alpha   90.00
_cell.angle_beta   90.00
_cell.angle_gamma   90.00
#
_symmetry.space_group_name_H-M   'P 1'
#
loop_
_entity.id
_entity.type
_entity.pdbx_description
1 polymer ?
#
loop_
_entity_poly.entity_id
_entity_poly.type
_entity_poly.pdbx_seq_one_letter_code
_entity_poly.pdbx_strand_id
1 'polypeptide(L)' 'MNYEKIYKLYIRSAFSDECHNIVRAIIYIQKHFYAMPKEFRNADRELSDETKNRIIQSILWEDELAKRFKLCRV' A
#
# COMPACT_ATOMS: atom_id res chain seq x y z
N MET A 1 -6.62 -16.34 5.77
CA MET A 1 -6.07 -15.38 4.80
C MET A 1 -5.72 -14.11 5.55
N ASN A 2 -4.49 -13.58 5.46
CA ASN A 2 -4.11 -12.38 6.21
C ASN A 2 -4.34 -11.13 5.34
N TYR A 3 -5.51 -10.51 5.50
CA TYR A 3 -5.94 -9.36 4.69
C TYR A 3 -5.04 -8.14 4.87
N GLU A 4 -4.59 -7.84 6.09
CA GLU A 4 -3.67 -6.71 6.33
C GLU A 4 -2.36 -6.88 5.55
N LYS A 5 -1.80 -8.10 5.56
CA LYS A 5 -0.56 -8.41 4.82
C LYS A 5 -0.75 -8.28 3.31
N ILE A 6 -1.88 -8.78 2.80
CA ILE A 6 -2.21 -8.69 1.37
C ILE A 6 -2.37 -7.23 0.97
N TYR A 7 -3.20 -6.47 1.69
CA TYR A 7 -3.44 -5.05 1.42
C TYR A 7 -2.13 -4.26 1.45
N LYS A 8 -1.31 -4.43 2.50
CA LYS A 8 -0.01 -3.79 2.65
C LYS A 8 0.93 -4.08 1.48
N LEU A 9 0.98 -5.34 1.02
CA LEU A 9 1.85 -5.74 -0.10
C LEU A 9 1.51 -4.96 -1.38
N TYR A 10 0.23 -4.90 -1.76
CA TYR A 10 -0.18 -4.24 -3.00
C TYR A 10 -0.06 -2.72 -2.92
N ILE A 11 -0.43 -2.11 -1.80
CA ILE A 11 -0.23 -0.66 -1.60
C ILE A 11 1.26 -0.32 -1.63
N ARG A 12 2.12 -1.13 -1.01
CA ARG A 12 3.57 -0.89 -1.03
C ARG A 12 4.14 -1.02 -2.44
N SER A 13 3.71 -2.03 -3.21
CA SER A 13 4.13 -2.18 -4.61
C SER A 13 3.77 -0.94 -5.42
N ALA A 14 2.49 -0.54 -5.40
CA ALA A 14 2.04 0.64 -6.11
C ALA A 14 2.74 1.93 -5.63
N PHE A 15 3.06 2.02 -4.34
CA PHE A 15 3.83 3.13 -3.79
C PHE A 15 5.26 3.19 -4.33
N SER A 16 5.95 2.04 -4.44
CA SER A 16 7.28 1.94 -5.04
C SER A 16 7.22 2.28 -6.54
N ASP A 17 6.27 1.69 -7.27
CA ASP A 17 6.04 1.89 -8.71
C ASP A 17 5.72 3.36 -9.05
N GLU A 18 4.98 4.05 -8.17
CA GLU A 18 4.64 5.46 -8.30
C GLU A 18 5.66 6.40 -7.63
N CYS A 19 6.93 5.98 -7.58
CA CYS A 19 8.07 6.75 -7.10
C CYS A 19 7.92 7.28 -5.68
N HIS A 20 7.43 6.46 -4.75
CA HIS A 20 7.21 6.81 -3.34
C HIS A 20 6.25 8.00 -3.16
N ASN A 21 5.27 8.13 -4.07
CA ASN A 21 4.21 9.13 -3.96
C ASN A 21 2.87 8.46 -3.62
N ILE A 22 2.39 8.66 -2.39
CA ILE A 22 1.19 7.98 -1.89
C ILE A 22 -0.08 8.41 -2.62
N VAL A 23 -0.18 9.66 -3.04
CA VAL A 23 -1.35 10.16 -3.78
C VAL A 23 -1.43 9.47 -5.13
N ARG A 24 -0.30 9.37 -5.85
CA ARG A 24 -0.23 8.66 -7.13
C ARG A 24 -0.52 7.17 -6.97
N ALA A 25 0.02 6.54 -5.92
CA ALA A 25 -0.25 5.13 -5.61
C ALA A 25 -1.74 4.85 -5.36
N ILE A 26 -2.42 5.70 -4.57
CA ILE A 26 -3.85 5.58 -4.31
C ILE A 26 -4.64 5.75 -5.61
N ILE A 27 -4.32 6.76 -6.42
CA ILE A 27 -4.98 6.99 -7.72
C ILE A 27 -4.78 5.78 -8.65
N TYR A 28 -3.56 5.23 -8.70
CA TYR A 28 -3.24 4.05 -9.50
C TYR A 28 -4.12 2.86 -9.08
N ILE A 29 -4.17 2.57 -7.77
CA ILE A 29 -4.96 1.46 -7.21
C ILE A 29 -6.45 1.65 -7.50
N GLN A 30 -6.99 2.85 -7.33
CA GLN A 30 -8.39 3.14 -7.61
C GLN A 30 -8.74 2.96 -9.09
N LYS A 31 -7.89 3.47 -10.01
CA LYS A 31 -8.08 3.32 -11.46
C LYS A 31 -8.07 1.87 -11.91
N HIS A 32 -7.22 1.05 -11.31
CA HIS A 32 -7.03 -0.35 -11.70
C HIS A 32 -7.77 -1.34 -10.79
N PHE A 33 -8.60 -0.86 -9.86
CA PHE A 33 -9.17 -1.69 -8.78
C PHE A 33 -9.84 -2.98 -9.28
N TYR A 34 -10.63 -2.89 -10.35
CA TYR A 34 -11.33 -4.06 -10.90
C TYR A 34 -10.42 -5.07 -11.60
N ALA A 35 -9.26 -4.63 -12.08
CA ALA A 35 -8.22 -5.47 -12.67
C ALA A 35 -7.27 -6.06 -11.61
N MET A 36 -7.32 -5.58 -10.36
CA MET A 36 -6.48 -6.11 -9.28
C MET A 36 -6.86 -7.56 -8.92
N PRO A 37 -5.89 -8.34 -8.39
CA PRO A 37 -6.12 -9.70 -7.93
C PRO A 37 -7.29 -9.81 -6.95
N LYS A 38 -7.99 -10.95 -7.00
CA LYS A 38 -9.19 -11.17 -6.17
C LYS A 38 -8.86 -11.06 -4.68
N GLU A 39 -7.68 -11.49 -4.26
CA GLU A 39 -7.25 -11.40 -2.87
C GLU A 39 -7.14 -9.94 -2.39
N PHE A 40 -6.64 -9.05 -3.25
CA PHE A 40 -6.54 -7.62 -2.92
C PHE A 40 -7.92 -6.99 -2.82
N ARG A 41 -8.79 -7.23 -3.80
CA ARG A 41 -10.16 -6.71 -3.78
C ARG A 41 -10.95 -7.18 -2.56
N ASN A 42 -10.74 -8.43 -2.14
CA ASN A 42 -11.33 -8.94 -0.91
C ASN A 42 -10.71 -8.27 0.33
N ALA A 43 -9.39 -8.12 0.40
CA ALA A 43 -8.73 -7.43 1.49
C ALA A 43 -9.22 -5.97 1.64
N ASP A 44 -9.37 -5.25 0.53
CA ASP A 44 -9.91 -3.90 0.53
C ASP A 44 -11.37 -3.85 1.01
N ARG A 45 -12.20 -4.83 0.65
CA ARG A 45 -13.60 -4.85 1.12
C ARG A 45 -13.75 -5.21 2.60
N GLU A 46 -12.91 -6.11 3.09
CA GLU A 46 -13.03 -6.67 4.45
C GLU A 46 -12.37 -5.79 5.52
N LEU A 47 -11.33 -5.03 5.16
CA LEU A 47 -10.65 -4.15 6.10
C LEU A 47 -11.43 -2.84 6.30
N SER A 48 -11.50 -2.37 7.55
CA SER A 48 -12.01 -1.04 7.85
C SER A 48 -11.08 0.06 7.32
N ASP A 49 -11.64 1.23 7.02
CA ASP A 49 -10.85 2.39 6.57
C ASP A 49 -9.79 2.79 7.60
N GLU A 50 -10.09 2.66 8.90
CA GLU A 50 -9.11 2.85 9.97
C GLU A 50 -7.90 1.92 9.83
N THR A 51 -8.16 0.63 9.56
CA THR A 51 -7.09 -0.37 9.39
C THR A 51 -6.27 -0.07 8.14
N LYS A 52 -6.93 0.28 7.03
CA LYS A 52 -6.25 0.67 5.79
C LYS A 52 -5.36 1.91 5.99
N ASN A 53 -5.86 2.92 6.70
CA ASN A 53 -5.11 4.13 7.02
C ASN A 53 -3.88 3.83 7.87
N ARG A 54 -4.02 2.96 8.90
CA ARG A 54 -2.90 2.50 9.71
C ARG A 54 -1.83 1.79 8.88
N ILE A 55 -2.24 0.96 7.92
CA ILE A 55 -1.32 0.28 7.00
C ILE A 55 -0.59 1.29 6.11
N ILE A 56 -1.30 2.26 5.54
CA ILE A 56 -0.71 3.31 4.70
C ILE A 56 0.31 4.13 5.51
N GLN A 57 -0.05 4.55 6.72
CA GLN A 57 0.86 5.26 7.63
C GLN A 57 2.12 4.44 7.94
N SER A 58 1.96 3.12 8.17
CA SER A 58 3.09 2.22 8.37
C SER A 58 4.03 2.18 7.16
N ILE A 59 3.52 2.19 5.93
CA ILE A 59 4.35 2.23 4.71
C ILE A 59 5.12 3.55 4.61
N LEU A 60 4.46 4.67 4.89
CA LEU A 60 5.09 5.99 4.82
C LEU A 60 6.19 6.16 5.88
N TRP A 61 5.95 5.65 7.09
CA TRP A 61 6.93 5.66 8.17
C TRP A 61 8.17 4.82 7.83
N GLU A 62 7.97 3.63 7.25
CA GLU A 62 9.06 2.77 6.80
C GLU A 62 9.90 3.44 5.70
N ASP A 63 9.28 4.16 4.76
CA ASP A 63 9.97 4.92 3.72
C ASP A 63 10.78 6.09 4.30
N GLU A 64 10.20 6.82 5.25
CA GLU A 64 10.88 7.92 5.94
C GLU A 64 12.12 7.41 6.70
N LEU A 65 11.98 6.29 7.42
CA LEU A 65 13.09 5.63 8.10
C LEU A 65 14.16 5.19 7.09
N ALA A 66 13.77 4.57 5.98
CA ALA A 66 14.72 4.17 4.94
C ALA A 66 15.49 5.37 4.37
N LYS A 67 14.81 6.48 4.11
CA LYS A 67 15.43 7.74 3.68
C LYS A 67 16.40 8.29 4.73
N ARG A 68 15.98 8.34 6.00
CA ARG A 68 16.78 8.87 7.11
C ARG A 68 18.06 8.08 7.33
N PHE A 69 17.99 6.76 7.24
CA PHE A 69 19.12 5.86 7.48
C PHE A 69 19.86 5.43 6.21
N LYS A 70 19.53 6.00 5.04
CA LYS A 70 20.10 5.63 3.74
C LYS A 70 20.00 4.13 3.43
N LEU A 71 18.90 3.51 3.86
CA LEU A 71 18.60 2.11 3.57
C LEU A 71 18.08 1.96 2.14
N CYS A 72 18.27 0.77 1.57
CA CYS A 72 17.64 0.42 0.31
C CYS A 72 16.12 0.47 0.48
N ARG A 73 15.46 1.21 -0.42
CA ARG A 73 14.00 1.21 -0.53
C ARG A 73 13.60 0.04 -1.42
N VAL A 74 12.62 -0.73 -0.98
CA VAL A 74 12.04 -1.87 -1.72
C VAL A 74 10.72 -1.43 -2.29
#